data_AF-A0A356WGD6-F1
#
_entry.id   AF-A0A356WGD6-F1
#
_cell.length_a   1.000
_cell.length_b   1.000
_cell.length_c   1.000
_cell.angle_alpha   90.00
_cell.angle_beta   90.00
_cell.angle_gamma   90.00
#
_symmetry.space_group_name_H-M   'P 1'
#
loop_
_entity.id
_entity.type
_entity.pdbx_description
1 polymer ?
#
loop_
_entity_poly.entity_id
_entity_poly.type
_entity_poly.pdbx_seq_one_letter_code
_entity_poly.pdbx_strand_id
1 'polypeptide(L)'
;TSDDASLLAEFGVWYIADRDPKWLRRNALIILGNIGDAGNDIVIDLMKRYLRHPDAMLRAHAVWAAARLGLNDLIDKNDVDELVRAELAVLPSVK
;
A
#
# COMPACT_ATOMS: atom_id res chain seq x y z
N THR A 1 -11.61 8.47 2.92
CA THR A 1 -10.63 8.41 1.81
C THR A 1 -9.87 9.71 1.85
N SER A 2 -8.68 9.75 2.44
CA SER A 2 -7.92 11.00 2.49
C SER A 2 -7.34 11.28 1.11
N ASP A 3 -7.91 12.28 0.44
CA ASP A 3 -7.35 12.86 -0.77
C ASP A 3 -5.95 13.44 -0.50
N ASP A 4 -5.15 13.65 -1.55
CA ASP A 4 -3.77 14.15 -1.40
C ASP A 4 -3.73 15.48 -0.65
N ALA A 5 -4.73 16.34 -0.82
CA ALA A 5 -4.84 17.61 -0.13
C ALA A 5 -5.07 17.46 1.38
N SER A 6 -5.81 16.43 1.80
CA SER A 6 -6.10 16.13 3.21
C SER A 6 -4.86 15.60 3.92
N LEU A 7 -4.06 14.76 3.25
CA LEU A 7 -2.75 14.35 3.78
C LEU A 7 -1.80 15.55 3.91
N LEU A 8 -1.80 16.44 2.91
CA LEU A 8 -0.97 17.64 2.94
C LEU A 8 -1.38 18.60 4.06
N ALA A 9 -2.68 18.72 4.35
CA ALA A 9 -3.19 19.59 5.41
C ALA A 9 -2.89 19.04 6.82
N GLU A 10 -3.03 17.72 7.02
CA GLU A 10 -2.82 17.09 8.33
C GLU A 10 -1.34 17.01 8.73
N PHE A 11 -0.43 16.87 7.76
CA PHE A 11 1.02 16.75 7.99
C PHE A 11 1.83 18.00 7.56
N GLY A 12 1.16 19.09 7.16
CA GLY A 12 1.77 20.28 6.55
C GLY A 12 2.77 21.04 7.43
N VAL A 13 2.74 20.85 8.75
CA VAL A 13 3.69 21.50 9.67
C VAL A 13 5.11 20.89 9.60
N TRP A 14 5.26 19.74 8.94
CA TRP A 14 6.52 19.00 8.78
C TRP A 14 6.94 18.79 7.32
N TYR A 15 6.36 19.51 6.35
CA TYR A 15 6.64 19.21 4.95
C TYR A 15 7.98 19.78 4.47
N ILE A 16 8.95 18.87 4.41
CA ILE A 16 10.11 18.88 3.51
C ILE A 16 9.57 19.09 2.09
N ALA A 17 9.64 20.33 1.61
CA ALA A 17 9.37 20.66 0.21
C ALA A 17 10.17 19.71 -0.68
N ASP A 18 9.54 19.21 -1.75
CA ASP A 18 10.12 18.43 -2.85
C ASP A 18 9.94 16.89 -2.85
N ARG A 19 9.04 16.32 -2.04
CA ARG A 19 8.61 14.92 -2.24
C ARG A 19 7.20 14.85 -2.81
N ASP A 20 7.00 14.12 -3.90
CA ASP A 20 5.67 13.80 -4.41
C ASP A 20 4.92 12.90 -3.39
N PRO A 21 3.67 13.25 -2.99
CA PRO A 21 2.84 12.46 -2.06
C PRO A 21 2.78 10.96 -2.38
N LYS A 22 2.94 10.58 -3.64
CA LYS A 22 3.01 9.18 -4.09
C LYS A 22 4.15 8.40 -3.42
N TRP A 23 5.33 9.01 -3.25
CA TRP A 23 6.46 8.37 -2.58
C TRP A 23 6.23 8.19 -1.09
N LEU A 24 5.47 9.11 -0.48
CA LEU A 24 5.09 9.00 0.92
C LEU A 24 4.10 7.85 1.12
N ARG A 25 3.06 7.77 0.28
CA ARG A 25 2.07 6.68 0.31
C ARG A 25 2.73 5.31 0.10
N ARG A 26 3.68 5.22 -0.84
CA ARG A 26 4.52 4.03 -1.05
C ARG A 26 5.25 3.61 0.23
N ASN A 27 6.00 4.53 0.84
CA ASN A 27 6.76 4.23 2.05
C ASN A 27 5.84 3.83 3.22
N ALA A 28 4.67 4.46 3.32
CA ALA A 28 3.67 4.09 4.31
C ALA A 28 3.17 2.65 4.13
N LEU A 29 2.95 2.19 2.90
CA LEU A 29 2.59 0.80 2.61
C LEU A 29 3.71 -0.18 3.01
N ILE A 30 4.97 0.18 2.74
CA ILE A 30 6.13 -0.63 3.16
C ILE A 30 6.18 -0.73 4.69
N ILE A 31 6.00 0.39 5.39
CA ILE A 31 5.96 0.43 6.86
C ILE A 31 4.83 -0.47 7.36
N LEU A 32 3.62 -0.32 6.83
CA LEU A 32 2.48 -1.15 7.19
C LEU A 32 2.74 -2.65 6.97
N GLY A 33 3.34 -3.04 5.85
CA GLY A 33 3.71 -4.45 5.63
C GLY A 33 4.73 -4.99 6.65
N ASN A 34 5.56 -4.11 7.23
CA ASN A 34 6.58 -4.51 8.20
C ASN A 34 6.06 -4.60 9.64
N ILE A 35 5.19 -3.67 10.04
CA ILE A 35 4.79 -3.49 11.45
C ILE A 35 3.28 -3.60 11.69
N GLY A 36 2.47 -3.68 10.63
CA GLY A 36 1.03 -3.75 10.71
C GLY A 36 0.54 -5.05 11.33
N ASP A 37 -0.70 -5.00 11.83
CA ASP A 37 -1.40 -6.15 12.41
C ASP A 37 -2.54 -6.58 11.48
N ALA A 38 -2.51 -7.85 11.07
CA ALA A 38 -3.51 -8.44 10.19
C ALA A 38 -4.86 -8.68 10.88
N GLY A 39 -4.94 -8.59 12.21
CA GLY A 39 -6.19 -8.61 12.98
C GLY A 39 -6.83 -7.23 13.16
N ASN A 40 -6.19 -6.16 12.72
CA ASN A 40 -6.71 -4.80 12.85
C ASN A 40 -7.57 -4.39 11.64
N ASP A 41 -8.85 -4.11 11.88
CA ASP A 41 -9.81 -3.72 10.83
C ASP A 41 -9.35 -2.50 10.00
N ILE A 42 -8.66 -1.53 10.62
CA ILE A 42 -8.13 -0.35 9.93
C ILE A 42 -7.07 -0.77 8.91
N VAL A 43 -6.18 -1.71 9.27
CA VAL A 43 -5.15 -2.23 8.37
C VAL A 43 -5.80 -3.00 7.22
N ILE A 44 -6.77 -3.86 7.51
CA ILE A 44 -7.50 -4.65 6.50
C ILE A 44 -8.20 -3.72 5.51
N ASP A 45 -8.91 -2.70 5.98
CA ASP A 45 -9.64 -1.75 5.12
C ASP A 45 -8.70 -0.90 4.27
N LEU A 46 -7.55 -0.54 4.83
CA LEU A 46 -6.51 0.18 4.09
C LEU A 46 -5.91 -0.71 2.99
N MET A 47 -5.65 -1.99 3.27
CA MET A 47 -5.20 -2.94 2.26
C MET A 47 -6.23 -3.12 1.14
N LYS A 48 -7.50 -3.35 1.49
CA LYS A 48 -8.60 -3.44 0.49
C LYS A 48 -8.66 -2.22 -0.43
N ARG A 49 -8.46 -1.03 0.14
CA ARG A 49 -8.44 0.23 -0.62
C ARG A 49 -7.26 0.30 -1.57
N TYR A 50 -6.04 0.08 -1.08
CA TYR A 50 -4.85 0.26 -1.91
C TYR A 50 -4.63 -0.86 -2.93
N LEU A 51 -5.12 -2.08 -2.67
CA LEU A 51 -5.14 -3.17 -3.65
C LEU A 51 -6.02 -2.86 -4.87
N ARG A 52 -6.95 -1.89 -4.76
CA ARG A 52 -7.83 -1.44 -5.85
C ARG A 52 -7.50 -0.03 -6.34
N HIS A 53 -6.34 0.51 -5.95
CA HIS A 53 -5.96 1.87 -6.29
C HIS A 53 -5.72 2.03 -7.81
N PRO A 54 -6.10 3.15 -8.45
CA PRO A 54 -5.87 3.34 -9.89
C PRO A 54 -4.38 3.33 -10.28
N ASP A 55 -3.51 3.84 -9.41
CA ASP A 55 -2.05 3.81 -9.59
C ASP A 55 -1.46 2.42 -9.33
N ALA A 56 -0.89 1.81 -10.37
CA ALA A 56 -0.31 0.47 -10.31
C ALA A 56 0.89 0.35 -9.35
N MET A 57 1.67 1.42 -9.17
CA MET A 57 2.79 1.39 -8.23
C MET A 57 2.30 1.25 -6.79
N LEU A 58 1.21 1.95 -6.45
CA LEU A 58 0.59 1.80 -5.12
C LEU A 58 -0.09 0.44 -4.97
N ARG A 59 -0.71 -0.11 -6.02
CA ARG A 59 -1.24 -1.48 -5.98
C ARG A 59 -0.14 -2.51 -5.75
N ALA A 60 0.98 -2.44 -6.47
CA ALA A 60 2.10 -3.37 -6.29
C ALA A 60 2.62 -3.36 -4.84
N HIS A 61 2.82 -2.18 -4.24
CA HIS A 61 3.25 -2.09 -2.85
C HIS A 61 2.20 -2.59 -1.85
N ALA A 62 0.91 -2.44 -2.16
CA ALA A 62 -0.16 -3.01 -1.36
C ALA A 62 -0.22 -4.53 -1.47
N VAL A 63 0.05 -5.10 -2.65
CA VAL A 63 0.20 -6.55 -2.88
C VAL A 63 1.33 -7.11 -2.01
N TRP A 64 2.50 -6.47 -2.04
CA TRP A 64 3.63 -6.85 -1.19
C TRP A 64 3.28 -6.80 0.31
N ALA A 65 2.68 -5.69 0.74
CA ALA A 65 2.34 -5.48 2.15
C ALA A 65 1.28 -6.50 2.63
N ALA A 66 0.24 -6.74 1.83
CA ALA A 66 -0.80 -7.73 2.14
C ALA A 66 -0.21 -9.14 2.24
N ALA A 67 0.66 -9.55 1.31
CA ALA A 67 1.30 -10.85 1.35
C ALA A 67 2.15 -11.04 2.62
N ARG A 68 2.93 -10.02 2.98
CA ARG A 68 3.78 -10.03 4.18
C ARG A 68 2.98 -10.11 5.48
N LEU A 69 1.82 -9.47 5.51
CA LEU A 69 0.87 -9.53 6.62
C LEU A 69 0.04 -10.83 6.65
N GLY A 70 0.18 -11.71 5.65
CA GLY A 70 -0.62 -12.93 5.55
C GLY A 70 -2.03 -12.73 4.99
N LEU A 71 -2.36 -11.52 4.51
CA LEU A 71 -3.66 -11.15 3.92
C LEU A 71 -3.76 -11.57 2.44
N ASN A 72 -3.24 -12.74 2.10
CA ASN A 72 -3.15 -13.22 0.72
C ASN A 72 -4.52 -13.37 0.04
N ASP A 73 -5.57 -13.61 0.81
CA ASP A 73 -6.94 -13.75 0.31
C ASP A 73 -7.52 -12.43 -0.24
N LEU A 74 -6.91 -11.29 0.08
CA LEU A 74 -7.32 -9.98 -0.44
C LEU A 74 -6.71 -9.66 -1.81
N ILE A 75 -5.65 -10.38 -2.21
CA ILE A 75 -4.84 -10.05 -3.38
C ILE A 75 -5.52 -10.54 -4.65
N ASP A 76 -5.78 -9.63 -5.60
CA ASP A 76 -6.18 -9.99 -6.95
C ASP A 76 -4.96 -10.47 -7.75
N LYS A 77 -4.96 -11.75 -8.13
CA LYS A 77 -3.87 -12.37 -8.89
C LYS A 77 -3.97 -12.13 -10.40
N ASN A 78 -5.07 -11.53 -10.86
CA ASN A 78 -5.35 -11.31 -12.29
C ASN A 78 -5.13 -9.86 -12.72
N ASP A 79 -4.42 -9.04 -11.93
CA ASP A 79 -4.09 -7.67 -12.32
C ASP A 79 -3.34 -7.66 -13.66
N VAL A 80 -3.76 -6.77 -14.55
CA VAL A 80 -3.24 -6.69 -15.92
C VAL A 80 -1.96 -5.86 -16.00
N ASP A 81 -1.69 -5.03 -14.98
CA ASP A 81 -0.52 -4.15 -14.97
C ASP A 81 0.76 -4.93 -14.74
N GLU A 82 1.76 -4.68 -15.59
CA GLU A 82 3.03 -5.41 -15.57
C GLU A 82 3.76 -5.29 -14.24
N LEU A 83 3.72 -4.12 -13.59
CA LEU A 83 4.39 -3.89 -12.31
C LEU A 83 3.76 -4.74 -11.20
N VAL A 84 2.43 -4.85 -11.19
CA VAL A 84 1.71 -5.65 -10.20
C VAL A 84 1.96 -7.13 -10.43
N ARG A 85 1.95 -7.59 -11.69
CA ARG A 85 2.28 -8.98 -12.02
C ARG A 85 3.72 -9.35 -11.64
N ALA A 86 4.67 -8.44 -11.85
CA ALA A 86 6.06 -8.65 -11.45
C ALA A 86 6.14 -8.86 -9.94
N GLU A 87 5.43 -8.04 -9.15
CA GLU A 87 5.37 -8.18 -7.70
C GLU A 87 4.70 -9.50 -7.26
N LEU A 88 3.58 -9.87 -7.90
CA LEU A 88 2.88 -11.14 -7.66
C LEU A 88 3.77 -12.37 -7.89
N ALA A 89 4.74 -12.28 -8.79
CA ALA A 89 5.67 -13.37 -9.07
C ALA A 89 6.74 -13.57 -7.97
N VAL A 90 6.95 -12.56 -7.10
CA VAL A 90 8.03 -12.54 -6.10
C VAL A 90 7.53 -12.24 -4.69
N LEU A 91 6.30 -12.65 -4.36
CA LEU A 91 5.69 -12.34 -3.08
C LEU A 91 6.54 -12.79 -1.87
N PRO A 92 6.62 -11.96 -0.82
CA PRO A 92 7.31 -12.33 0.40
C PRO A 92 6.52 -13.42 1.15
N SER A 93 7.25 -14.26 1.89
CA SER A 93 6.65 -15.15 2.88
C SER A 93 5.96 -14.37 4.00
N VAL A 94 4.91 -14.96 4.56
CA VAL A 94 4.19 -14.41 5.73
C VAL A 94 5.15 -14.27 6.92
N LYS A 95 5.01 -13.18 7.67
CA LYS A 95 5.79 -12.89 8.88
C LYS A 95 5.34 -13.71 10.09
#